data_AF-A0A6B2LK43-F1
#
_entry.id   AF-A0A6B2LK43-F1
#
_cell.length_a   1.000
_cell.length_b   1.000
_cell.length_c   1.000
_cell.angle_alpha   90.00
_cell.angle_beta   90.00
_cell.angle_gamma   90.00
#
_symmetry.space_group_name_H-M   'P 1'
#
loop_
_entity.id
_entity.type
_entity.pdbx_description
1 polymer ?
#
loop_
_entity_poly.entity_id
_entity_poly.type
_entity_poly.pdbx_seq_one_letter_code
_entity_poly.pdbx_strand_id
1 'polypeptide(L)'
;MVILVVGLNLVGSSEDEFSKVRLDSLSGLRLRWDVKSVGRNRAPQAQLECVGTCWRKNIHEAYCEPEGLDEEYKMKWYCEAEFPDSLDFEDYWVDCEGWDFGGDMFIVEGSCVMKYKLKVVPSRLGRLAAFFRYVLYVFGLLVVFMVLFTISVGLYICNFVFEDYFHDESFTSHEMIRSQAKDEENNSSK
;
A
#
# COMPACT_ATOMS: atom_id res chain seq x y z
N MET A 1 25.65 -68.20 51.05
CA MET A 1 25.46 -67.60 49.71
C MET A 1 24.72 -66.30 49.92
N VAL A 2 25.39 -65.17 49.72
CA VAL A 2 24.91 -63.83 50.03
C VAL A 2 23.87 -63.42 48.99
N ILE A 3 22.71 -62.97 49.47
CA ILE A 3 21.63 -62.40 48.66
C ILE A 3 22.04 -60.98 48.28
N LEU A 4 22.17 -60.70 46.98
CA LEU A 4 22.24 -59.34 46.43
C LEU A 4 21.06 -59.16 45.48
N VAL A 5 19.91 -58.76 46.04
CA VAL A 5 18.84 -58.13 45.25
C VAL A 5 19.28 -56.69 45.07
N VAL A 6 19.91 -56.40 43.93
CA VAL A 6 20.18 -55.03 43.51
C VAL A 6 18.81 -54.42 43.21
N GLY A 7 18.35 -53.55 44.13
CA GLY A 7 17.13 -52.79 43.98
C GLY A 7 17.23 -51.90 42.74
N LEU A 8 16.42 -52.23 41.73
CA LEU A 8 16.16 -51.37 40.59
C LEU A 8 15.30 -50.19 41.09
N ASN A 9 15.95 -49.12 41.54
CA ASN A 9 15.28 -47.85 41.79
C ASN A 9 14.90 -47.25 40.43
N LEU A 10 13.74 -47.60 39.91
CA LEU A 10 13.07 -46.82 38.87
C LEU A 10 12.50 -45.56 39.55
N VAL A 11 13.37 -44.58 39.78
CA VAL A 11 12.92 -43.19 39.95
C VAL A 11 12.48 -42.74 38.56
N GLY A 12 11.21 -43.01 38.25
CA GLY A 12 10.52 -42.34 37.15
C GLY A 12 10.28 -40.90 37.58
N SER A 13 11.22 -40.02 37.24
CA SER A 13 10.96 -38.59 37.22
C SER A 13 9.93 -38.33 36.12
N SER A 14 8.67 -38.12 36.48
CA SER A 14 7.72 -37.46 35.59
C SER A 14 8.14 -35.99 35.51
N GLU A 15 9.09 -35.67 34.64
CA GLU A 15 9.24 -34.30 34.16
C GLU A 15 7.93 -33.96 33.45
N ASP A 16 7.24 -32.91 33.89
CA ASP A 16 6.11 -32.39 33.13
C ASP A 16 6.61 -32.08 31.72
N GLU A 17 6.14 -32.85 30.72
CA GLU A 17 6.56 -32.74 29.31
C GLU A 17 6.26 -31.35 28.71
N PHE A 18 5.47 -30.54 29.42
CA PHE A 18 4.97 -29.25 28.97
C PHE A 18 5.23 -28.14 30.00
N SER A 19 5.52 -26.95 29.51
CA SER A 19 5.79 -25.76 30.32
C SER A 19 4.59 -24.82 30.32
N LYS A 20 4.28 -24.25 31.49
CA LYS A 20 3.18 -23.29 31.72
C LYS A 20 3.73 -21.87 31.67
N VAL A 21 3.17 -21.02 30.81
CA VAL A 21 3.53 -19.60 30.73
C VAL A 21 2.30 -18.71 30.81
N ARG A 22 2.45 -17.52 31.39
CA ARG A 22 1.38 -16.53 31.48
C ARG A 22 1.37 -15.66 30.21
N LEU A 23 0.20 -15.51 29.60
CA LEU A 23 0.02 -14.90 28.28
C LEU A 23 0.47 -13.44 28.23
N ASP A 24 0.22 -12.67 29.29
CA ASP A 24 0.62 -11.26 29.43
C ASP A 24 2.08 -11.03 29.81
N SER A 25 2.82 -12.09 30.12
CA SER A 25 4.26 -12.03 30.37
C SER A 25 5.11 -12.24 29.11
N LEU A 26 4.47 -12.59 27.99
CA LEU A 26 5.16 -12.80 26.71
C LEU A 26 5.65 -11.46 26.16
N SER A 27 6.88 -11.42 25.65
CA SER A 27 7.38 -10.26 24.91
C SER A 27 6.91 -10.25 23.45
N GLY A 28 6.56 -11.42 22.91
CA GLY A 28 6.08 -11.59 21.56
C GLY A 28 6.11 -13.05 21.12
N LEU A 29 5.56 -13.31 19.94
CA LEU A 29 5.51 -14.61 19.30
C LEU A 29 6.23 -14.54 17.95
N ARG A 30 6.95 -15.61 17.62
CA ARG A 30 7.52 -15.85 16.29
C ARG A 30 6.93 -17.15 15.77
N LEU A 31 6.11 -17.07 14.74
CA LEU A 31 5.38 -18.20 14.17
C LEU A 31 5.90 -18.49 12.77
N ARG A 32 6.08 -19.77 12.43
CA ARG A 32 6.68 -20.19 11.15
C ARG A 32 5.80 -21.17 10.38
N TRP A 33 5.81 -21.07 9.06
CA TRP A 33 4.90 -21.83 8.18
C TRP A 33 5.13 -23.35 8.19
N ASP A 34 6.38 -23.79 8.38
CA ASP A 34 6.82 -25.18 8.33
C ASP A 34 6.96 -25.82 9.72
N VAL A 35 6.43 -25.16 10.76
CA VAL A 35 6.55 -25.59 12.14
C VAL A 35 5.18 -25.93 12.71
N LYS A 36 5.14 -27.02 13.48
CA LYS A 36 3.95 -27.39 14.26
C LYS A 36 4.03 -26.82 15.67
N SER A 37 2.90 -26.40 16.21
CA SER A 37 2.74 -26.03 17.61
C SER A 37 2.84 -27.24 18.53
N VAL A 38 3.13 -26.97 19.79
CA VAL A 38 3.00 -27.95 20.87
C VAL A 38 1.52 -28.07 21.24
N GLY A 39 1.06 -29.29 21.54
CA GLY A 39 -0.32 -29.51 21.98
C GLY A 39 -0.33 -30.50 23.14
N ARG A 40 -0.92 -30.10 24.27
CA ARG A 40 -0.99 -30.94 25.48
C ARG A 40 -2.26 -31.78 25.47
N ASN A 41 -3.39 -31.13 25.22
CA ASN A 41 -4.71 -31.74 25.17
C ASN A 41 -5.25 -31.81 23.72
N ARG A 42 -4.57 -31.18 22.75
CA ARG A 42 -4.93 -31.17 21.33
C ARG A 42 -3.74 -31.63 20.49
N ALA A 43 -4.01 -32.11 19.27
CA ALA A 43 -2.94 -32.51 18.35
C ALA A 43 -2.15 -31.28 17.86
N PRO A 44 -0.82 -31.38 17.69
CA PRO A 44 0.01 -30.34 17.09
C PRO A 44 -0.56 -29.79 15.77
N GLN A 45 -0.69 -28.46 15.67
CA GLN A 45 -1.24 -27.76 14.51
C GLN A 45 -0.15 -26.96 13.79
N ALA A 46 -0.37 -26.55 12.53
CA ALA A 46 0.57 -25.64 11.88
C ALA A 46 0.57 -24.28 12.60
N GLN A 47 1.74 -23.72 12.89
CA GLN A 47 1.85 -22.42 13.56
C GLN A 47 1.27 -21.29 12.72
N LEU A 48 1.39 -21.37 11.39
CA LEU A 48 0.75 -20.44 10.46
C LEU A 48 -0.22 -21.20 9.56
N GLU A 49 -1.49 -20.80 9.58
CA GLU A 49 -2.54 -21.42 8.77
C GLU A 49 -3.24 -20.34 7.92
N CYS A 50 -3.15 -20.44 6.60
CA CYS A 50 -3.91 -19.55 5.74
C CYS A 50 -5.33 -20.08 5.54
N VAL A 51 -6.32 -19.25 5.86
CA VAL A 51 -7.73 -19.63 6.04
C VAL A 51 -8.61 -18.73 5.19
N GLY A 52 -8.53 -18.93 3.87
CA GLY A 52 -9.26 -18.14 2.88
C GLY A 52 -8.56 -18.16 1.53
N THR A 53 -8.54 -17.02 0.86
CA THR A 53 -7.86 -16.89 -0.43
C THR A 53 -6.37 -16.62 -0.21
N CYS A 54 -5.55 -17.65 -0.36
CA CYS A 54 -4.10 -17.56 -0.12
C CYS A 54 -3.31 -17.39 -1.43
N TRP A 55 -3.96 -17.38 -2.60
CA TRP A 55 -3.33 -17.29 -3.94
C TRP A 55 -2.06 -18.15 -4.15
N ARG A 56 -1.96 -19.32 -3.48
CA ARG A 56 -0.76 -20.18 -3.43
C ARG A 56 0.51 -19.50 -2.89
N LYS A 57 0.37 -18.36 -2.23
CA LYS A 57 1.43 -17.61 -1.58
C LYS A 57 1.17 -17.66 -0.08
N ASN A 58 2.12 -18.21 0.66
CA ASN A 58 2.10 -18.19 2.12
C ASN A 58 3.17 -17.22 2.61
N ILE A 59 2.93 -16.63 3.77
CA ILE A 59 3.99 -15.96 4.52
C ILE A 59 4.88 -17.04 5.17
N HIS A 60 6.18 -16.78 5.26
CA HIS A 60 7.12 -17.73 5.85
C HIS A 60 7.18 -17.60 7.38
N GLU A 61 7.10 -16.37 7.87
CA GLU A 61 7.23 -16.05 9.29
C GLU A 61 6.30 -14.87 9.63
N ALA A 62 5.73 -14.90 10.83
CA ALA A 62 4.98 -13.80 11.42
C ALA A 62 5.52 -13.49 12.81
N TYR A 63 5.60 -12.21 13.12
CA TYR A 63 6.00 -11.67 14.41
C TYR A 63 4.79 -11.01 15.03
N CYS A 64 4.37 -11.47 16.22
CA CYS A 64 3.24 -10.90 16.92
C CYS A 64 3.66 -10.33 18.27
N GLU A 65 3.30 -9.08 18.53
CA GLU A 65 3.53 -8.39 19.79
C GLU A 65 2.21 -8.25 20.56
N PRO A 66 2.21 -8.38 21.89
CA PRO A 66 1.02 -8.17 22.69
C PRO A 66 0.67 -6.68 22.74
N GLU A 67 -0.56 -6.33 22.37
CA GLU A 67 -1.08 -4.95 22.50
C GLU A 67 -1.76 -4.71 23.86
N GLY A 68 -2.01 -5.78 24.60
CA GLY A 68 -2.70 -5.75 25.89
C GLY A 68 -4.00 -6.57 25.88
N LEU A 69 -4.68 -6.58 27.02
CA LEU A 69 -5.94 -7.30 27.20
C LEU A 69 -7.12 -6.43 26.75
N ASP A 70 -8.12 -7.07 26.15
CA ASP A 70 -9.42 -6.44 25.86
C ASP A 70 -10.35 -6.44 27.09
N GLU A 71 -11.58 -5.94 26.92
CA GLU A 71 -12.60 -5.87 27.97
C GLU A 71 -13.07 -7.26 28.45
N GLU A 72 -12.85 -8.31 27.64
CA GLU A 72 -13.16 -9.70 27.95
C GLU A 72 -11.94 -10.46 28.50
N TYR A 73 -10.86 -9.76 28.83
CA TYR A 73 -9.60 -10.34 29.30
C TYR A 73 -8.94 -11.29 28.28
N LYS A 74 -9.08 -11.01 26.98
CA LYS A 74 -8.36 -11.71 25.91
C LYS A 74 -7.20 -10.86 25.41
N MET A 75 -6.07 -11.51 25.13
CA MET A 75 -4.89 -10.82 24.58
C MET A 75 -5.15 -10.37 23.14
N LYS A 76 -4.94 -9.08 22.87
CA LYS A 76 -4.85 -8.50 21.54
C LYS A 76 -3.42 -8.61 21.02
N TRP A 77 -3.31 -8.93 19.74
CA TRP A 77 -2.03 -9.14 19.07
C TRP A 77 -1.91 -8.22 17.86
N TYR A 78 -0.77 -7.54 17.79
CA TYR A 78 -0.33 -6.85 16.59
C TYR A 78 0.66 -7.76 15.87
N CYS A 79 0.34 -8.19 14.65
CA CYS A 79 1.17 -9.12 13.89
C CYS A 79 1.70 -8.49 12.60
N GLU A 80 3.00 -8.65 12.36
CA GLU A 80 3.68 -8.26 11.12
C GLU A 80 4.30 -9.48 10.43
N ALA A 81 4.36 -9.44 9.10
CA ALA A 81 4.99 -10.48 8.28
C ALA A 81 5.61 -9.88 7.02
N GLU A 82 6.54 -10.61 6.41
CA GLU A 82 7.05 -10.28 5.09
C GLU A 82 6.12 -10.82 4.01
N PHE A 83 5.56 -9.92 3.21
CA PHE A 83 4.66 -10.27 2.12
C PHE A 83 5.36 -10.24 0.76
N PRO A 84 5.02 -11.16 -0.15
CA PRO A 84 5.27 -10.96 -1.57
C PRO A 84 4.61 -9.65 -2.03
N ASP A 85 5.21 -8.97 -3.01
CA ASP A 85 4.67 -7.72 -3.56
C ASP A 85 3.15 -7.83 -3.81
N SER A 86 2.41 -6.76 -3.48
CA SER A 86 0.95 -6.63 -3.63
C SER A 86 0.08 -7.50 -2.72
N LEU A 87 0.60 -7.96 -1.57
CA LEU A 87 -0.20 -8.64 -0.55
C LEU A 87 -0.06 -7.99 0.82
N ASP A 88 -1.09 -8.16 1.64
CA ASP A 88 -1.17 -7.70 3.02
C ASP A 88 -2.21 -8.55 3.78
N PHE A 89 -2.22 -8.47 5.11
CA PHE A 89 -3.28 -9.09 5.91
C PHE A 89 -4.63 -8.43 5.61
N GLU A 90 -5.61 -9.28 5.28
CA GLU A 90 -7.01 -8.89 5.35
C GLU A 90 -7.50 -8.94 6.80
N ASP A 91 -7.19 -10.07 7.45
CA ASP A 91 -7.59 -10.40 8.81
C ASP A 91 -6.64 -11.49 9.36
N TYR A 92 -6.47 -11.55 10.68
CA TYR A 92 -5.68 -12.59 11.34
C TYR A 92 -6.12 -12.78 12.79
N TRP A 93 -5.85 -13.96 13.33
CA TRP A 93 -6.12 -14.29 14.73
C TRP A 93 -5.05 -15.22 15.27
N VAL A 94 -4.66 -14.98 16.52
CA VAL A 94 -3.73 -15.81 17.28
C VAL A 94 -4.53 -16.59 18.32
N ASP A 95 -4.33 -17.90 18.37
CA ASP A 95 -4.94 -18.78 19.38
C ASP A 95 -3.85 -19.63 20.04
N CYS A 96 -3.90 -19.74 21.37
CA CYS A 96 -2.96 -20.52 22.16
C CYS A 96 -3.73 -21.55 22.99
N GLU A 97 -3.12 -22.71 23.25
CA GLU A 97 -3.75 -23.70 24.12
C GLU A 97 -3.68 -23.24 25.58
N GLY A 98 -4.84 -22.98 26.18
CA GLY A 98 -4.94 -22.69 27.60
C GLY A 98 -4.51 -23.86 28.48
N TRP A 99 -3.94 -23.55 29.63
CA TRP A 99 -3.34 -24.53 30.51
C TRP A 99 -4.38 -25.36 31.27
N ASP A 100 -5.47 -24.77 31.76
CA ASP A 100 -6.50 -25.53 32.48
C ASP A 100 -7.74 -25.72 31.58
N PHE A 101 -8.19 -24.64 30.93
CA PHE A 101 -9.30 -24.57 29.98
C PHE A 101 -9.00 -23.59 28.83
N GLY A 102 -9.83 -23.62 27.78
CA GLY A 102 -9.72 -22.67 26.68
C GLY A 102 -10.03 -21.23 27.12
N GLY A 103 -9.16 -20.28 26.76
CA GLY A 103 -9.31 -18.86 27.11
C GLY A 103 -8.61 -18.43 28.40
N ASP A 104 -7.85 -19.32 29.04
CA ASP A 104 -7.11 -18.99 30.26
C ASP A 104 -5.92 -18.06 30.02
N MET A 105 -5.57 -17.29 31.07
CA MET A 105 -4.37 -16.45 31.10
C MET A 105 -3.06 -17.22 31.12
N PHE A 106 -3.12 -18.51 31.45
CA PHE A 106 -1.97 -19.39 31.37
C PHE A 106 -2.14 -20.32 30.18
N ILE A 107 -1.08 -20.47 29.41
CA ILE A 107 -1.07 -21.28 28.20
C ILE A 107 0.08 -22.30 28.25
N VAL A 108 0.00 -23.29 27.37
CA VAL A 108 1.09 -24.23 27.10
C VAL A 108 2.15 -23.53 26.24
N GLU A 109 3.41 -23.56 26.68
CA GLU A 109 4.52 -22.97 25.94
C GLU A 109 4.65 -23.60 24.54
N GLY A 110 4.80 -22.77 23.51
CA GLY A 110 4.92 -23.22 22.12
C GLY A 110 3.60 -23.68 21.48
N SER A 111 2.46 -23.52 22.15
CA SER A 111 1.15 -23.96 21.63
C SER A 111 0.44 -22.96 20.70
N CYS A 112 0.92 -21.71 20.66
CA CYS A 112 0.28 -20.67 19.88
C CYS A 112 0.33 -20.93 18.37
N VAL A 113 -0.78 -20.64 17.71
CA VAL A 113 -0.93 -20.66 16.26
C VAL A 113 -1.56 -19.35 15.81
N MET A 114 -1.30 -18.97 14.57
CA MET A 114 -1.95 -17.85 13.91
C MET A 114 -2.61 -18.34 12.64
N LYS A 115 -3.86 -17.93 12.45
CA LYS A 115 -4.50 -18.08 11.16
C LYS A 115 -4.77 -16.73 10.54
N TYR A 116 -4.69 -16.67 9.23
CA TYR A 116 -4.73 -15.40 8.50
C TYR A 116 -5.42 -15.50 7.15
N LYS A 117 -5.91 -14.35 6.70
CA LYS A 117 -6.42 -14.09 5.36
C LYS A 117 -5.57 -13.02 4.70
N LEU A 118 -5.41 -13.12 3.39
CA LEU A 118 -4.65 -12.18 2.60
C LEU A 118 -5.60 -11.35 1.74
N LYS A 119 -5.23 -10.08 1.51
CA LYS A 119 -5.84 -9.21 0.50
C LYS A 119 -4.79 -8.74 -0.50
N VAL A 120 -5.25 -8.42 -1.72
CA VAL A 120 -4.39 -7.81 -2.74
C VAL A 120 -4.34 -6.30 -2.50
N VAL A 121 -3.13 -5.74 -2.42
CA VAL A 121 -2.89 -4.30 -2.31
C VAL A 121 -2.10 -3.80 -3.53
N PRO A 122 -2.23 -2.52 -3.94
CA PRO A 122 -1.43 -1.99 -5.04
C PRO A 122 0.07 -2.13 -4.75
N SER A 123 0.82 -2.73 -5.68
CA SER A 123 2.27 -2.85 -5.53
C SER A 123 2.93 -1.47 -5.47
N ARG A 124 4.09 -1.37 -4.80
CA ARG A 124 4.88 -0.13 -4.77
C ARG A 124 5.20 0.37 -6.17
N LEU A 125 5.56 -0.55 -7.07
CA LEU A 125 5.82 -0.24 -8.47
C LEU A 125 4.57 0.28 -9.19
N GLY A 126 3.40 -0.31 -8.95
CA GLY A 126 2.12 0.16 -9.49
C GLY A 126 1.78 1.58 -9.05
N ARG A 127 2.05 1.92 -7.78
CA ARG A 127 1.84 3.29 -7.27
C ARG A 127 2.77 4.31 -7.92
N LEU A 128 4.06 3.97 -8.11
CA LEU A 128 5.01 4.83 -8.80
C LEU A 128 4.61 5.04 -10.27
N ALA A 129 4.22 3.98 -10.97
CA ALA A 129 3.75 4.08 -12.35
C ALA A 129 2.52 4.99 -12.48
N ALA A 130 1.56 4.86 -11.55
CA ALA A 130 0.38 5.73 -11.51
C ALA A 130 0.77 7.20 -11.26
N PHE A 131 1.72 7.46 -10.37
CA PHE A 131 2.24 8.79 -10.10
C PHE A 131 2.93 9.39 -11.34
N PHE A 132 3.84 8.66 -12.00
CA PHE A 132 4.49 9.15 -13.22
C PHE A 132 3.49 9.43 -14.33
N ARG A 133 2.50 8.56 -14.53
CA ARG A 133 1.42 8.78 -15.48
C ARG A 133 0.66 10.07 -15.19
N TYR A 134 0.37 10.33 -13.92
CA TYR A 134 -0.30 11.56 -13.49
C TYR A 134 0.55 12.80 -13.78
N VAL A 135 1.85 12.76 -13.45
CA VAL A 135 2.78 13.88 -13.69
C VAL A 135 2.88 14.19 -15.19
N LEU A 136 3.05 13.16 -16.03
CA LEU A 136 3.11 13.32 -17.49
C LEU A 136 1.81 13.91 -18.05
N TYR A 137 0.66 13.48 -17.53
CA TYR A 137 -0.65 14.01 -17.94
C TYR A 137 -0.80 15.48 -17.59
N VAL A 138 -0.51 15.88 -16.34
CA VAL A 138 -0.59 17.27 -15.90
C VAL A 138 0.39 18.16 -16.67
N PHE A 139 1.62 17.70 -16.85
CA PHE A 139 2.62 18.42 -17.65
C PHE A 139 2.15 18.62 -19.09
N GLY A 140 1.60 17.58 -19.72
CA GLY A 140 1.02 17.66 -21.06
C GLY A 140 -0.11 18.69 -21.15
N LEU A 141 -1.04 18.71 -20.18
CA LEU A 141 -2.11 19.71 -20.12
C LEU A 141 -1.57 21.14 -19.98
N LEU A 142 -0.55 21.35 -19.15
CA LEU A 142 0.08 22.67 -18.99
C LEU A 142 0.75 23.14 -20.28
N VAL A 143 1.44 22.24 -21.00
CA VAL A 143 2.05 22.56 -22.30
C VAL A 143 0.98 22.93 -23.33
N VAL A 144 -0.11 22.15 -23.41
CA VAL A 144 -1.23 22.46 -24.31
C VAL A 144 -1.83 23.83 -23.98
N PHE A 145 -2.06 24.13 -22.70
CA PHE A 145 -2.57 25.43 -22.28
C PHE A 145 -1.63 26.58 -22.66
N MET A 146 -0.32 26.41 -22.46
CA MET A 146 0.69 27.40 -22.85
C MET A 146 0.71 27.63 -24.36
N VAL A 147 0.58 26.57 -25.17
CA VAL A 147 0.51 26.69 -26.64
C VAL A 147 -0.76 27.39 -27.08
N LEU A 148 -1.91 27.07 -26.50
CA LEU A 148 -3.18 27.76 -26.81
C LEU A 148 -3.13 29.24 -26.41
N PHE A 149 -2.52 29.54 -25.26
CA PHE A 149 -2.33 30.90 -24.79
C PHE A 149 -1.44 31.70 -25.75
N THR A 150 -0.31 31.16 -26.19
CA THR A 150 0.57 31.84 -27.15
C THR A 150 -0.08 32.04 -28.51
N ILE A 151 -0.85 31.06 -29.00
CA ILE A 151 -1.64 31.19 -30.24
C ILE A 151 -2.69 32.30 -30.09
N SER A 152 -3.45 32.32 -28.98
CA SER A 152 -4.47 33.35 -28.73
C SER A 152 -3.88 34.75 -28.66
N VAL A 153 -2.74 34.92 -27.97
CA VAL A 153 -2.04 36.21 -27.90
C VAL A 153 -1.53 36.62 -29.28
N GLY A 154 -0.96 35.68 -30.05
CA GLY A 154 -0.50 35.94 -31.41
C GLY A 154 -1.63 36.38 -32.35
N LEU A 155 -2.78 35.71 -32.29
CA LEU A 155 -3.97 36.08 -33.07
C LEU A 155 -4.53 37.45 -32.64
N TYR A 156 -4.55 37.73 -31.34
CA TYR A 156 -4.97 39.02 -30.81
C TYR A 156 -4.07 40.16 -31.32
N ILE A 157 -2.75 39.97 -31.26
CA ILE A 157 -1.77 40.94 -31.79
C ILE A 157 -1.91 41.08 -33.30
N CYS A 158 -2.08 39.98 -34.06
CA CYS A 158 -2.27 40.05 -35.51
C CYS A 158 -3.53 40.83 -35.89
N ASN A 159 -4.66 40.58 -35.20
CA ASN A 159 -5.88 41.35 -35.42
C ASN A 159 -5.69 42.83 -35.09
N PHE A 160 -5.05 43.14 -33.97
CA PHE A 160 -4.77 44.52 -33.56
C PHE A 160 -3.89 45.25 -34.60
N VAL A 161 -2.80 44.63 -35.05
CA VAL A 161 -1.91 45.21 -36.06
C VAL A 161 -2.58 45.31 -37.43
N PHE A 162 -3.41 44.33 -37.81
CA PHE A 162 -4.13 44.35 -39.09
C PHE A 162 -5.17 45.48 -39.12
N GLU A 163 -5.89 45.72 -38.02
CA GLU A 163 -6.82 46.85 -37.89
C GLU A 163 -6.09 48.20 -38.06
N ASP A 164 -4.91 48.36 -37.45
CA ASP A 164 -4.07 49.55 -37.62
C ASP A 164 -3.53 49.71 -39.06
N TYR A 165 -3.11 48.60 -39.69
CA TYR A 165 -2.55 48.62 -41.05
C TYR A 165 -3.62 48.98 -42.12
N PHE A 166 -4.83 48.44 -41.97
CA PHE A 166 -5.92 48.71 -42.90
C PHE A 166 -6.42 50.15 -42.80
N HIS A 167 -6.30 50.77 -41.63
CA HIS A 167 -6.65 52.18 -41.45
C HIS A 167 -5.72 53.12 -42.26
N ASP A 168 -4.44 52.76 -42.43
CA ASP A 168 -3.43 53.58 -43.13
C ASP A 168 -3.51 53.47 -44.66
N GLU A 169 -3.84 52.29 -45.22
CA GLU A 169 -4.09 52.12 -46.66
C GLU A 169 -5.35 52.88 -47.14
N SER A 170 -6.38 52.96 -46.29
CA SER A 170 -7.60 53.72 -46.60
C SER A 170 -7.35 55.22 -46.70
N PHE A 171 -6.41 55.75 -45.92
CA PHE A 171 -6.04 57.16 -45.93
C PHE A 171 -5.18 57.50 -47.16
N THR A 172 -4.20 56.66 -47.47
CA THR A 172 -3.26 56.86 -48.59
C THR A 172 -3.94 56.76 -49.96
N SER A 173 -4.90 55.84 -50.12
CA SER A 173 -5.69 55.72 -51.36
C SER A 173 -6.63 56.91 -51.60
N HIS A 174 -7.21 57.48 -50.54
CA HIS A 174 -8.02 58.70 -50.64
C HIS A 174 -7.21 59.95 -51.02
N GLU A 175 -5.96 60.04 -50.55
CA GLU A 175 -5.04 61.11 -50.94
C GLU A 175 -4.59 61.00 -52.41
N MET A 176 -4.32 59.80 -52.92
CA MET A 176 -3.97 59.61 -54.34
C MET A 176 -5.14 59.92 -55.30
N ILE A 177 -6.39 59.58 -54.94
CA ILE A 177 -7.54 59.94 -55.77
C ILE A 177 -7.75 61.47 -55.79
N ARG A 178 -7.52 62.13 -54.65
CA ARG A 178 -7.63 63.60 -54.56
C ARG A 178 -6.54 64.33 -55.34
N SER A 179 -5.33 63.75 -55.49
CA SER A 179 -4.27 64.35 -56.30
C SER A 179 -4.56 64.22 -57.80
N GLN A 180 -5.01 63.06 -58.27
CA GLN A 180 -5.37 62.87 -59.68
C GLN A 180 -6.53 63.77 -60.14
N ALA A 181 -7.54 63.98 -59.29
CA ALA A 181 -8.66 64.88 -59.60
C ALA A 181 -8.24 66.35 -59.78
N LYS A 182 -7.16 66.81 -59.10
CA LYS A 182 -6.64 68.17 -59.25
C LYS A 182 -5.85 68.38 -60.55
N ASP A 183 -5.21 67.33 -61.05
CA ASP A 183 -4.42 67.41 -62.28
C ASP A 183 -5.30 67.42 -63.54
N GLU A 184 -6.46 66.75 -63.52
CA GLU A 184 -7.44 66.82 -64.62
C GLU A 184 -8.10 68.20 -64.74
N GLU A 185 -8.38 68.88 -63.62
CA GLU A 185 -8.99 70.22 -63.63
C GLU A 185 -8.03 71.29 -64.21
N ASN A 186 -6.73 71.16 -63.94
CA ASN A 186 -5.71 72.09 -64.44
C ASN A 186 -5.36 71.90 -65.93
N ASN A 187 -5.62 70.72 -66.49
CA ASN A 187 -5.34 70.42 -67.91
C ASN A 187 -6.51 70.77 -68.85
N SER A 188 -7.70 71.08 -68.30
CA SER A 188 -8.88 71.51 -69.07
C SER A 188 -9.01 73.04 -69.24
N SER A 189 -8.08 73.84 -68.67
CA SER A 189 -8.06 75.32 -68.76
C SER A 189 -6.95 75.88 -69.67
N LYS A 190 -6.35 75.06 -70.53
CA LYS A 190 -5.46 75.50 -71.63
C LYS A 190 -6.18 75.38 -72.97
#